data_AF-A0A1V5JUC8-F1
#
_entry.id   AF-A0A1V5JUC8-F1
#
_cell.length_a   1.000
_cell.length_b   1.000
_cell.length_c   1.000
_cell.angle_alpha   90.00
_cell.angle_beta   90.00
_cell.angle_gamma   90.00
#
_symmetry.space_group_name_H-M   'P 1'
#
loop_
_entity.id
_entity.type
_entity.pdbx_description
1 polymer ?
#
loop_
_entity_poly.entity_id
_entity_poly.type
_entity_poly.pdbx_seq_one_letter_code
_entity_poly.pdbx_strand_id
1 'polypeptide(L)'
;MLAYFKQPFIAGLNGGYAVVTRVEDGAVQVLGLDQRSYRLDFKAFKQRYAWSVVLTYPGNRPGAYRLNSSGPAVRTIQERLRSLGYVAFEPDGYYGIDTARAIERLQDVYGLRRDGVAGGETLALLDLLEAL
;
A
#
# COMPACT_ATOMS: atom_id res chain seq x y z
N MET A 1 22.61 -7.92 -2.50
CA MET A 1 21.77 -7.32 -1.45
C MET A 1 20.35 -6.97 -1.94
N LEU A 2 20.15 -6.57 -3.21
CA LEU A 2 18.84 -6.20 -3.76
C LEU A 2 17.91 -7.38 -4.13
N ALA A 3 18.44 -8.61 -4.20
CA ALA A 3 17.66 -9.83 -4.52
C ALA A 3 16.59 -10.21 -3.46
N TYR A 4 16.50 -9.46 -2.36
CA TYR A 4 15.61 -9.75 -1.23
C TYR A 4 14.28 -8.97 -1.27
N PHE A 5 14.13 -7.96 -2.14
CA PHE A 5 12.91 -7.17 -2.23
C PHE A 5 11.97 -7.73 -3.30
N LYS A 6 11.26 -8.81 -2.95
CA LYS A 6 10.24 -9.44 -3.82
C LYS A 6 8.88 -8.74 -3.76
N GLN A 7 8.74 -7.71 -2.94
CA GLN A 7 7.48 -7.08 -2.56
C GLN A 7 7.65 -5.55 -2.44
N PRO A 8 6.61 -4.76 -2.77
CA PRO A 8 6.59 -3.32 -2.54
C PRO A 8 6.89 -2.96 -1.07
N PHE A 9 7.59 -1.85 -0.86
CA PHE A 9 7.86 -1.32 0.48
C PHE A 9 7.81 0.20 0.48
N ILE A 10 7.46 0.77 1.64
CA ILE A 10 7.41 2.23 1.81
C ILE A 10 8.80 2.71 2.20
N ALA A 11 9.29 3.72 1.50
CA ALA A 11 10.46 4.49 1.87
C ALA A 11 9.97 5.82 2.48
N GLY A 12 10.22 6.03 3.77
CA GLY A 12 10.03 7.35 4.38
C GLY A 12 10.93 8.41 3.72
N LEU A 13 10.44 9.64 3.63
CA LEU A 13 11.14 10.80 3.07
C LEU A 13 11.03 11.99 4.03
N ASN A 14 12.04 12.87 4.08
CA ASN A 14 11.90 14.14 4.78
C ASN A 14 10.85 14.99 4.02
N GLY A 15 9.64 15.09 4.59
CA GLY A 15 8.48 15.72 3.95
C GLY A 15 7.54 14.77 3.19
N GLY A 16 7.62 13.44 3.39
CA GLY A 16 6.60 12.52 2.87
C GLY A 16 7.05 11.06 2.80
N TYR A 17 6.53 10.32 1.81
CA TYR A 17 6.84 8.92 1.60
C TYR A 17 6.86 8.60 0.11
N ALA A 18 7.58 7.54 -0.24
CA ALA A 18 7.67 6.98 -1.57
C ALA A 18 7.31 5.49 -1.48
N VAL A 19 6.37 5.01 -2.29
CA VAL A 19 6.12 3.56 -2.36
C VAL A 19 7.06 2.99 -3.40
N VAL A 20 8.04 2.20 -2.97
CA VAL A 20 8.85 1.41 -3.90
C VAL A 20 7.99 0.23 -4.34
N THR A 21 7.53 0.24 -5.59
CA THR A 21 6.62 -0.77 -6.14
C THR A 21 7.35 -1.94 -6.77
N ARG A 22 8.61 -1.75 -7.17
CA ARG A 22 9.41 -2.76 -7.86
C ARG A 22 10.91 -2.47 -7.79
N VAL A 23 11.72 -3.51 -7.69
CA VAL A 23 13.19 -3.43 -7.72
C VAL A 23 13.71 -4.37 -8.80
N GLU A 24 14.25 -3.82 -9.89
CA GLU A 24 14.71 -4.58 -11.06
C GLU A 24 15.96 -3.93 -11.65
N ASP A 25 16.97 -4.72 -11.99
CA ASP A 25 18.15 -4.31 -12.77
C ASP A 25 18.80 -3.00 -12.30
N GLY A 26 19.09 -2.90 -11.00
CA GLY A 26 19.77 -1.75 -10.41
C GLY A 26 18.94 -0.47 -10.34
N ALA A 27 17.64 -0.55 -10.61
CA ALA A 27 16.70 0.55 -10.49
C ALA A 27 15.53 0.18 -9.57
N VAL A 28 14.85 1.22 -9.11
CA VAL A 28 13.64 1.12 -8.30
C VAL A 28 12.54 1.91 -8.97
N GLN A 29 11.34 1.35 -8.97
CA GLN A 29 10.14 2.06 -9.35
C GLN A 29 9.48 2.61 -8.10
N VAL A 30 9.16 3.90 -8.11
CA VAL A 30 8.65 4.65 -6.98
C VAL A 30 7.38 5.35 -7.39
N LEU A 31 6.30 5.19 -6.62
CA LEU A 31 5.14 6.06 -6.71
C LEU A 31 5.40 7.30 -5.84
N GLY A 32 5.44 8.47 -6.48
CA GLY A 32 5.55 9.76 -5.81
C GLY A 32 4.21 10.22 -5.22
N LEU A 33 4.27 11.22 -4.34
CA LEU A 33 3.08 11.85 -3.72
C LEU A 33 2.15 12.51 -4.74
N ASP A 34 2.67 12.85 -5.92
CA ASP A 34 1.92 13.36 -7.06
C ASP A 34 1.20 12.25 -7.85
N GLN A 35 1.17 11.02 -7.31
CA GLN A 35 0.59 9.84 -7.91
C GLN A 35 1.25 9.42 -9.24
N ARG A 36 2.46 9.93 -9.53
CA ARG A 36 3.22 9.54 -10.72
C ARG A 36 4.25 8.48 -10.39
N SER A 37 4.44 7.57 -11.32
CA SER A 37 5.47 6.55 -11.25
C SER A 37 6.80 7.09 -11.78
N TYR A 38 7.84 6.93 -10.98
CA TYR A 38 9.22 7.28 -11.31
C TYR A 38 10.06 6.02 -11.34
N ARG A 39 10.87 5.85 -12.37
CA ARG A 39 11.96 4.87 -12.36
C ARG A 39 13.24 5.61 -12.03
N LEU A 40 13.87 5.24 -10.92
CA LEU A 40 15.13 5.83 -10.47
C LEU A 40 16.19 4.75 -10.45
N ASP A 41 17.37 5.02 -11.00
CA ASP A 41 18.52 4.17 -10.71
C ASP A 41 18.83 4.22 -9.21
N PHE A 42 19.48 3.18 -8.69
CA PHE A 42 19.70 3.05 -7.25
C PHE A 42 20.57 4.17 -6.67
N LYS A 43 21.46 4.77 -7.47
CA LYS A 43 22.29 5.89 -7.03
C LYS A 43 21.43 7.15 -6.90
N ALA A 44 20.57 7.44 -7.87
CA ALA A 44 19.61 8.54 -7.85
C ALA A 44 18.60 8.37 -6.72
N PHE A 45 18.09 7.16 -6.50
CA PHE A 45 17.22 6.84 -5.37
C PHE A 45 17.91 7.16 -4.04
N LYS A 46 19.12 6.62 -3.82
CA LYS A 46 19.88 6.93 -2.60
C LYS A 46 20.17 8.41 -2.47
N GLN A 47 20.60 9.11 -3.51
CA GLN A 47 20.85 10.55 -3.43
C GLN A 47 19.59 11.34 -3.07
N ARG A 48 18.44 10.94 -3.59
CA ARG A 48 17.17 11.62 -3.37
C ARG A 48 16.58 11.34 -1.98
N TYR A 49 16.86 10.17 -1.41
CA TYR A 49 16.17 9.67 -0.21
C TYR A 49 17.10 9.21 0.92
N ALA A 50 18.40 9.53 0.82
CA ALA A 50 19.51 8.93 1.56
C ALA A 50 19.29 8.78 3.07
N TRP A 51 18.53 9.68 3.71
CA TRP A 51 18.49 9.80 5.18
C TRP A 51 17.10 9.59 5.77
N SER A 52 16.14 9.10 4.99
CA SER A 52 14.76 8.97 5.46
C SER A 52 14.12 7.61 5.20
N VAL A 53 14.84 6.66 4.58
CA VAL A 53 14.29 5.33 4.30
C VAL A 53 14.11 4.55 5.60
N VAL A 54 12.98 4.77 6.27
CA VAL A 54 12.44 3.83 7.23
C VAL A 54 11.91 2.67 6.41
N LEU A 55 12.62 1.54 6.50
CA LEU A 55 12.12 0.27 5.99
C LEU A 55 10.99 -0.18 6.89
N THR A 56 9.80 0.36 6.70
CA THR A 56 8.59 -0.27 7.22
C THR A 56 8.31 -1.48 6.34
N TYR A 57 8.96 -2.58 6.67
CA TYR A 57 8.28 -3.87 6.51
C TYR A 57 6.96 -3.71 7.26
N PRO A 58 5.79 -3.97 6.66
CA PRO A 58 4.57 -4.11 7.44
C PRO A 58 4.83 -5.27 8.41
N GLY A 59 5.33 -4.91 9.60
CA GLY A 59 5.78 -5.86 10.60
C GLY A 59 4.61 -6.76 10.90
N ASN A 60 4.86 -8.08 10.86
CA ASN A 60 3.97 -9.17 11.24
C ASN A 60 2.65 -8.70 11.87
N ARG A 61 1.71 -8.19 11.05
CA ARG A 61 0.37 -7.82 11.52
C ARG A 61 -0.43 -9.11 11.44
N PRO A 62 -0.76 -9.77 12.56
CA PRO A 62 -1.68 -10.88 12.51
C PRO A 62 -3.01 -10.36 11.95
N GLY A 63 -3.45 -10.91 10.82
CA GLY A 63 -4.75 -10.59 10.22
C GLY A 63 -4.64 -10.09 8.78
N ALA A 64 -4.70 -11.03 7.83
CA ALA A 64 -5.12 -10.71 6.47
C ALA A 64 -6.65 -10.78 6.43
N TYR A 65 -7.31 -9.65 6.19
CA TYR A 65 -8.76 -9.59 6.05
C TYR A 65 -9.15 -9.93 4.62
N ARG A 66 -10.12 -10.81 4.48
CA ARG A 66 -10.58 -11.37 3.21
C ARG A 66 -12.08 -11.64 3.31
N LEU A 67 -12.68 -12.12 2.22
CA LEU A 67 -14.09 -12.52 2.20
C LEU A 67 -14.49 -13.30 3.46
N ASN A 68 -15.62 -12.94 4.06
CA ASN A 68 -16.16 -13.45 5.33
C ASN A 68 -15.41 -13.05 6.61
N SER A 69 -14.37 -12.22 6.54
CA SER A 69 -13.83 -11.58 7.74
C SER A 69 -14.85 -10.59 8.30
N SER A 70 -14.87 -10.41 9.61
CA SER A 70 -15.76 -9.43 10.25
C SER A 70 -15.16 -8.84 11.51
N GLY A 71 -15.64 -7.67 11.90
CA GLY A 71 -15.30 -7.02 13.15
C GLY A 71 -14.84 -5.57 12.99
N PRO A 72 -14.43 -4.92 14.09
CA PRO A 72 -14.08 -3.50 14.10
C PRO A 72 -13.00 -3.14 13.08
N ALA A 73 -11.99 -4.00 12.89
CA ALA A 73 -10.93 -3.75 11.92
C ALA A 73 -11.42 -3.76 10.46
N VAL A 74 -12.41 -4.60 10.13
CA VAL A 74 -13.02 -4.59 8.79
C VAL A 74 -13.81 -3.31 8.58
N ARG A 75 -14.50 -2.80 9.61
CA ARG A 75 -15.21 -1.52 9.55
C ARG A 75 -14.23 -0.39 9.26
N THR A 76 -13.10 -0.34 9.95
CA THR A 76 -12.04 0.66 9.69
C THR A 76 -11.51 0.59 8.25
N ILE A 77 -11.34 -0.62 7.70
CA ILE A 77 -10.96 -0.78 6.28
C ILE A 77 -12.02 -0.18 5.35
N GLN A 78 -13.29 -0.46 5.60
CA GLN A 78 -14.41 0.06 4.80
C GLN A 78 -14.55 1.58 4.92
N GLU A 79 -14.39 2.14 6.13
CA GLU A 79 -14.38 3.59 6.37
C GLU A 79 -13.31 4.29 5.53
N ARG A 80 -12.10 3.73 5.49
CA ARG A 80 -11.00 4.25 4.67
C ARG A 80 -11.23 4.10 3.19
N LEU A 81 -11.73 2.95 2.74
CA LEU A 81 -12.11 2.77 1.34
C LEU A 81 -13.17 3.79 0.93
N ARG A 82 -14.09 4.14 1.84
CA ARG A 82 -15.12 5.15 1.58
C ARG A 82 -14.54 6.56 1.52
N SER A 83 -13.68 6.94 2.46
CA SER A 83 -13.04 8.27 2.45
C SER A 83 -12.20 8.48 1.19
N LEU A 84 -11.58 7.41 0.68
CA LEU A 84 -10.82 7.38 -0.57
C LEU A 84 -11.70 7.23 -1.83
N GLY A 85 -13.03 7.12 -1.70
CA GLY A 85 -13.97 7.04 -2.82
C GLY A 85 -14.07 5.68 -3.52
N TYR A 86 -13.52 4.59 -2.95
CA TYR A 86 -13.58 3.25 -3.52
C TYR A 86 -14.93 2.54 -3.30
N VAL A 87 -15.67 2.95 -2.26
CA VAL A 87 -16.98 2.39 -1.91
C VAL A 87 -17.98 3.50 -1.56
N ALA A 88 -19.26 3.22 -1.79
CA ALA A 88 -20.37 4.11 -1.43
C ALA A 88 -21.31 3.50 -0.37
N PHE A 89 -21.04 2.27 0.08
CA PHE A 89 -21.85 1.59 1.09
C PHE A 89 -21.47 2.03 2.51
N GLU A 90 -22.36 1.75 3.47
CA GLU A 90 -22.09 1.99 4.89
C GLU A 90 -21.12 0.95 5.48
N PRO A 91 -20.05 1.36 6.19
CA PRO A 91 -19.14 0.45 6.87
C PRO A 91 -19.84 -0.39 7.96
N ASP A 92 -20.22 -1.61 7.62
CA ASP A 92 -20.91 -2.53 8.51
C ASP A 92 -19.96 -3.37 9.39
N GLY A 93 -18.70 -3.50 8.97
CA GLY A 93 -17.72 -4.37 9.59
C GLY A 93 -17.75 -5.81 9.07
N TYR A 94 -18.39 -6.07 7.92
CA TYR A 94 -18.39 -7.36 7.23
C TYR A 94 -17.66 -7.28 5.88
N TYR A 95 -16.69 -8.16 5.70
CA TYR A 95 -15.86 -8.19 4.49
C TYR A 95 -16.60 -9.01 3.43
N GLY A 96 -17.57 -8.37 2.78
CA GLY A 96 -18.33 -8.93 1.66
C GLY A 96 -17.64 -8.76 0.31
N ILE A 97 -18.35 -9.14 -0.75
CA ILE A 97 -17.88 -9.05 -2.15
C ILE A 97 -17.54 -7.61 -2.52
N ASP A 98 -18.32 -6.64 -2.07
CA ASP A 98 -18.10 -5.24 -2.42
C ASP A 98 -16.82 -4.67 -1.77
N THR A 99 -16.53 -5.06 -0.53
CA THR A 99 -15.25 -4.76 0.14
C THR A 99 -14.08 -5.38 -0.62
N ALA A 100 -14.19 -6.66 -1.03
CA ALA A 100 -13.16 -7.34 -1.79
C ALA A 100 -12.87 -6.65 -3.13
N ARG A 101 -13.92 -6.28 -3.89
CA ARG A 101 -13.80 -5.57 -5.17
C ARG A 101 -13.22 -4.17 -5.02
N ALA A 102 -13.50 -3.49 -3.91
CA ALA A 102 -12.91 -2.20 -3.62
C ALA A 102 -11.41 -2.33 -3.33
N ILE A 103 -11.02 -3.35 -2.57
CA ILE A 103 -9.63 -3.67 -2.30
C ILE A 103 -8.89 -4.08 -3.58
N GLU A 104 -9.51 -4.89 -4.44
CA GLU A 104 -8.94 -5.20 -5.75
C GLU A 104 -8.67 -3.96 -6.60
N ARG A 105 -9.63 -3.02 -6.65
CA ARG A 105 -9.47 -1.76 -7.38
C ARG A 105 -8.34 -0.92 -6.82
N LEU A 106 -8.26 -0.79 -5.50
CA LEU A 106 -7.14 -0.11 -4.82
C LEU A 106 -5.81 -0.79 -5.17
N GLN A 107 -5.74 -2.12 -5.05
CA GLN A 107 -4.54 -2.89 -5.37
C GLN A 107 -4.10 -2.67 -6.82
N ASP A 108 -5.03 -2.70 -7.77
CA ASP A 108 -4.77 -2.48 -9.21
C ASP A 108 -4.20 -1.07 -9.47
N VAL A 109 -4.84 -0.03 -8.92
CA VAL A 109 -4.41 1.38 -9.08
C VAL A 109 -2.98 1.60 -8.55
N TYR A 110 -2.62 0.96 -7.44
CA TYR A 110 -1.34 1.15 -6.77
C TYR A 110 -0.31 0.04 -7.05
N GLY A 111 -0.59 -0.84 -8.03
CA GLY A 111 0.34 -1.85 -8.51
C GLY A 111 0.65 -2.99 -7.53
N LEU A 112 -0.26 -3.25 -6.58
CA LEU A 112 -0.20 -4.43 -5.71
C LEU A 112 -0.81 -5.65 -6.41
N ARG A 113 -0.60 -6.85 -5.86
CA ARG A 113 -1.29 -8.04 -6.34
C ARG A 113 -2.81 -7.87 -6.13
N ARG A 114 -3.57 -7.88 -7.22
CA ARG A 114 -5.03 -7.78 -7.24
C ARG A 114 -5.68 -9.11 -6.79
N ASP A 115 -5.68 -9.37 -5.49
CA ASP A 115 -6.22 -10.60 -4.88
C ASP A 115 -7.44 -10.38 -3.99
N GLY A 116 -7.84 -9.11 -3.77
CA GLY A 116 -8.99 -8.77 -2.94
C GLY A 116 -8.77 -9.08 -1.45
N VAL A 117 -7.52 -9.26 -1.02
CA VAL A 117 -7.13 -9.52 0.37
C VAL A 117 -6.45 -8.28 0.94
N ALA A 118 -7.01 -7.74 2.02
CA ALA A 118 -6.36 -6.67 2.78
C ALA A 118 -5.27 -7.26 3.68
N GLY A 119 -4.15 -7.63 3.06
CA GLY A 119 -2.91 -8.06 3.72
C GLY A 119 -2.03 -6.86 4.13
N GLY A 120 -0.85 -7.14 4.69
CA GLY A 120 0.03 -6.11 5.26
C GLY A 120 0.35 -4.94 4.32
N GLU A 121 0.63 -5.23 3.05
CA GLU A 121 0.90 -4.21 2.02
C GLU A 121 -0.33 -3.33 1.75
N THR A 122 -1.50 -3.94 1.61
CA THR A 122 -2.76 -3.22 1.37
C THR A 122 -3.18 -2.38 2.58
N LEU A 123 -3.01 -2.90 3.80
CA LEU A 123 -3.31 -2.16 5.02
C LEU A 123 -2.37 -0.96 5.20
N ALA A 124 -1.08 -1.14 4.91
CA ALA A 124 -0.12 -0.05 4.93
C ALA A 124 -0.48 1.03 3.90
N LEU A 125 -0.88 0.63 2.69
CA LEU A 125 -1.34 1.56 1.65
C LEU A 125 -2.58 2.35 2.11
N LEU A 126 -3.55 1.69 2.75
CA LEU A 126 -4.74 2.37 3.29
C LEU A 126 -4.38 3.39 4.38
N ASP A 127 -3.51 3.02 5.33
CA ASP A 127 -2.99 3.94 6.37
C ASP A 127 -2.33 5.17 5.75
N LEU A 128 -1.62 4.95 4.65
CA LEU A 128 -0.80 5.93 3.96
C LEU A 128 -1.64 6.98 3.20
N LEU A 129 -2.67 6.51 2.50
CA LEU A 129 -3.56 7.36 1.70
C LEU A 129 -4.52 8.19 2.55
N GLU A 130 -4.87 7.73 3.76
CA GLU A 130 -5.66 8.49 4.73
C GLU A 130 -4.89 9.69 5.31
N ALA A 131 -3.56 9.64 5.30
CA ALA A 131 -2.70 10.69 5.85
C ALA A 131 -2.38 11.84 4.87
N LEU A 132 -2.94 11.82 3.65
CA LEU A 132 -2.80 12.87 2.62
C LEU A 132 -4.04 13.75 2.53
#